data_AF-A0A538KPC8-F1
#
_entry.id   AF-A0A538KPC8-F1
#
_cell.length_a   1.000
_cell.length_b   1.000
_cell.length_c   1.000
_cell.angle_alpha   90.00
_cell.angle_beta   90.00
_cell.angle_gamma   90.00
#
_symmetry.space_group_name_H-M   'P 1'
#
loop_
_entity.id
_entity.type
_entity.pdbx_description
1 polymer ?
#
loop_
_entity_poly.entity_id
_entity_poly.type
_entity_poly.pdbx_seq_one_letter_code
_entity_poly.pdbx_strand_id
1 'polypeptide(L)' 'MNNWIDVFPPRPTPQLPVVKRSFVLSRAQQCVRERGLFPNLILSDYYNRGDVIGAVNTLNEVQGQRPAKIVPFTTD' A
#
# COMPACT_ATOMS: atom_id res chain seq x y z
N MET A 1 0.03 -7.57 -4.83
CA MET A 1 -1.32 -7.64 -4.23
C MET A 1 -2.20 -6.61 -4.89
N ASN A 2 -3.26 -7.06 -5.57
CA ASN A 2 -4.28 -6.19 -6.15
C ASN A 2 -5.28 -5.80 -5.06
N ASN A 3 -5.51 -4.49 -4.90
CA ASN A 3 -6.31 -3.91 -3.82
C ASN A 3 -7.17 -2.74 -4.34
N TRP A 4 -8.19 -3.05 -5.13
CA TRP A 4 -9.19 -2.11 -5.65
C TRP A 4 -10.55 -2.81 -5.76
N ILE A 5 -11.63 -2.03 -5.78
CA ILE A 5 -12.96 -2.48 -6.21
C ILE A 5 -13.10 -2.24 -7.71
N ASP A 6 -13.56 -3.25 -8.43
CA ASP A 6 -13.71 -3.24 -9.89
C ASP A 6 -15.03 -2.56 -10.30
N VAL A 7 -15.05 -1.22 -10.21
CA VAL A 7 -16.17 -0.38 -10.66
C VAL A 7 -15.65 0.63 -11.67
N PHE A 8 -16.30 0.71 -12.84
CA PHE A 8 -15.93 1.63 -13.92
C PHE A 8 -17.01 2.69 -14.20
N PRO A 9 -16.65 3.98 -14.33
CA PRO A 9 -15.33 4.55 -14.05
C PRO A 9 -14.97 4.39 -12.55
N PRO A 10 -13.67 4.32 -12.18
CA PRO A 10 -13.26 4.30 -10.79
C PRO A 10 -13.87 5.49 -10.03
N ARG A 11 -14.38 5.22 -8.83
CA ARG A 11 -14.99 6.25 -7.96
C ARG A 11 -14.31 6.25 -6.60
N PRO A 12 -13.99 7.42 -6.00
CA PRO A 12 -13.33 7.46 -4.69
C PRO A 12 -14.18 6.85 -3.56
N THR A 13 -15.49 7.08 -3.56
CA THR A 13 -16.37 6.70 -2.43
C THR A 13 -16.42 5.19 -2.20
N PRO A 14 -16.63 4.33 -3.21
CA PRO A 14 -16.55 2.89 -3.03
C PRO A 14 -15.15 2.41 -2.60
N GLN A 15 -14.07 3.08 -3.02
CA GLN A 15 -12.70 2.64 -2.73
C GLN A 15 -12.23 2.96 -1.30
N LEU A 16 -12.83 3.96 -0.64
CA LEU A 16 -12.45 4.39 0.71
C LEU A 16 -12.27 3.25 1.74
N PRO A 17 -13.16 2.24 1.83
CA PRO A 17 -12.99 1.13 2.76
C PRO A 17 -11.75 0.27 2.49
N VAL A 18 -11.40 0.02 1.22
CA VAL A 18 -10.30 -0.89 0.85
C VAL A 18 -8.92 -0.24 0.89
N VAL A 19 -8.85 1.10 0.95
CA VAL A 19 -7.60 1.87 1.09
C VAL A 19 -7.25 2.23 2.54
N LYS A 20 -8.06 1.81 3.53
CA LYS A 20 -7.75 2.01 4.95
C LYS A 20 -6.56 1.15 5.36
N ARG A 21 -5.68 1.69 6.22
CA ARG A 21 -4.49 0.98 6.73
C ARG A 21 -4.82 -0.41 7.25
N SER A 22 -5.84 -0.51 8.11
CA SER A 22 -6.27 -1.79 8.69
C SER A 22 -6.70 -2.82 7.65
N PHE A 23 -7.41 -2.40 6.60
CA PHE A 23 -7.83 -3.28 5.52
C PHE A 23 -6.62 -3.82 4.75
N VAL A 24 -5.70 -2.93 4.35
CA VAL A 24 -4.48 -3.30 3.62
C VAL A 24 -3.62 -4.26 4.43
N LEU A 25 -3.42 -4.00 5.73
CA LEU A 25 -2.66 -4.88 6.62
C LEU A 25 -3.33 -6.26 6.77
N SER A 26 -4.64 -6.28 6.97
CA SER A 26 -5.40 -7.54 7.09
C SER A 26 -5.30 -8.38 5.82
N ARG A 27 -5.38 -7.74 4.65
CA ARG A 27 -5.26 -8.42 3.35
C ARG A 27 -3.82 -8.89 3.07
N ALA A 28 -2.81 -8.13 3.49
CA ALA A 28 -1.42 -8.57 3.42
C ALA A 28 -1.17 -9.80 4.28
N GLN A 29 -1.67 -9.81 5.52
CA GLN A 29 -1.59 -10.98 6.41
C GLN A 29 -2.36 -12.19 5.84
N GLN A 30 -3.52 -11.95 5.23
CA GLN A 30 -4.26 -13.00 4.54
C GLN A 30 -3.42 -13.62 3.40
N CYS A 31 -2.76 -12.79 2.58
CA CYS A 31 -1.88 -13.27 1.51
C CYS A 31 -0.75 -14.15 2.06
N VAL A 32 -0.14 -13.78 3.20
CA VAL A 32 0.88 -14.60 3.85
C VAL A 32 0.30 -15.93 4.32
N ARG A 33 -0.85 -15.94 4.99
CA ARG A 33 -1.48 -17.18 5.49
C ARG A 33 -1.90 -18.12 4.36
N GLU A 34 -2.51 -17.60 3.30
CA GLU A 34 -3.09 -18.41 2.24
C GLU A 34 -2.07 -18.82 1.17
N ARG A 35 -1.05 -17.99 0.93
CA ARG A 35 -0.11 -18.18 -0.18
C ARG A 35 1.33 -18.41 0.26
N GLY A 36 1.65 -18.21 1.54
CA GLY A 36 3.03 -18.24 2.03
C GLY A 36 3.91 -17.12 1.47
N LEU A 37 3.31 -16.09 0.86
CA LEU A 37 4.02 -15.02 0.16
C LEU A 37 3.72 -13.66 0.78
N PHE A 38 4.78 -12.92 1.10
CA PHE A 38 4.68 -11.54 1.54
C PHE A 38 4.48 -10.60 0.34
N PRO A 39 3.53 -9.66 0.39
CA PRO A 39 3.35 -8.69 -0.70
C PRO A 39 4.56 -7.77 -0.85
N ASN A 40 5.25 -7.84 -1.98
CA ASN A 40 6.34 -6.92 -2.37
C ASN A 40 5.86 -5.76 -3.26
N LEU A 41 4.64 -5.84 -3.79
CA LEU A 41 3.98 -4.80 -4.59
C LEU A 41 2.50 -4.71 -4.19
N ILE A 42 1.99 -3.49 -3.99
CA ILE A 42 0.57 -3.22 -3.73
C ILE A 42 0.04 -2.28 -4.81
N LEU A 43 -0.94 -2.75 -5.58
CA LEU A 43 -1.61 -1.99 -6.63
C LEU A 43 -2.96 -1.53 -6.09
N SER A 44 -3.20 -0.22 -6.08
CA SER A 44 -4.39 0.39 -5.47
C SER A 44 -4.83 1.62 -6.25
N ASP A 45 -6.14 1.79 -6.39
CA ASP A 45 -6.72 3.08 -6.73
C ASP A 45 -6.68 4.01 -5.51
N TYR A 46 -6.60 5.33 -5.76
CA TYR A 46 -6.76 6.36 -4.73
C TYR A 46 -5.95 6.13 -3.44
N TYR A 47 -4.68 5.73 -3.56
CA TYR A 47 -3.82 5.36 -2.42
C TYR A 47 -3.75 6.44 -1.32
N ASN A 48 -3.98 7.71 -1.68
CA ASN A 48 -3.95 8.87 -0.81
C ASN A 48 -5.30 9.22 -0.13
N ARG A 49 -6.37 8.44 -0.36
CA ARG A 49 -7.69 8.66 0.26
C ARG A 49 -7.88 7.92 1.58
N GLY A 50 -6.98 7.01 1.91
CA GLY A 50 -6.90 6.32 3.19
C GLY A 50 -5.49 6.43 3.75
N ASP A 51 -4.90 5.29 4.10
CA ASP A 51 -3.54 5.24 4.65
C ASP A 51 -2.79 4.00 4.13
N VAL A 52 -2.72 3.89 2.80
CA VAL A 52 -1.97 2.83 2.11
C VAL A 52 -0.48 2.94 2.39
N ILE A 53 0.07 4.16 2.40
CA ILE A 53 1.48 4.40 2.69
C ILE A 53 1.82 4.02 4.14
N GLY A 54 0.98 4.35 5.13
CA GLY A 54 1.17 3.89 6.51
C GLY A 54 1.10 2.38 6.66
N ALA A 55 0.24 1.70 5.89
CA ALA A 55 0.25 0.23 5.81
C ALA A 55 1.58 -0.29 5.25
N VAL A 56 2.06 0.26 4.14
CA VAL A 56 3.36 -0.10 3.54
C VAL A 56 4.52 0.15 4.51
N ASN A 57 4.53 1.27 5.22
CA ASN A 57 5.55 1.56 6.24
C ASN A 57 5.50 0.58 7.42
N THR A 58 4.31 0.09 7.78
CA THR A 58 4.16 -0.95 8.80
C THR A 58 4.74 -2.28 8.30
N LEU A 59 4.38 -2.65 7.07
CA LEU A 59 4.82 -3.90 6.43
C LEU A 59 6.35 -3.94 6.22
N ASN A 60 6.96 -2.79 5.94
CA ASN A 60 8.40 -2.66 5.78
C ASN A 60 9.14 -2.31 7.09
N GLU A 61 8.43 -2.18 8.22
CA GLU A 61 9.03 -1.83 9.51
C GLU A 61 9.79 -0.48 9.55
N VAL A 62 9.44 0.45 8.66
CA VAL A 62 10.07 1.79 8.53
C VAL A 62 9.21 2.92 9.10
N GLN A 63 8.16 2.59 9.84
CA GLN A 63 7.26 3.57 10.43
C GLN A 63 8.00 4.53 11.39
N GLY A 64 7.80 5.83 11.18
CA GLY A 64 8.50 6.89 11.93
C GLY A 64 9.91 7.21 11.41
N GLN A 65 10.44 6.43 10.46
CA GLN A 65 11.71 6.75 9.80
C GLN A 65 11.51 7.87 8.79
N ARG A 66 12.44 8.82 8.76
CA ARG A 66 12.48 9.83 7.70
C ARG A 66 13.07 9.20 6.45
N PRO A 67 12.49 9.44 5.25
CA PRO A 67 13.12 9.04 4.00
C PRO A 67 14.56 9.56 3.94
N ALA A 68 15.46 8.75 3.39
CA ALA A 68 16.83 9.19 3.13
C ALA A 68 16.81 10.45 2.26
N LYS A 69 17.77 11.34 2.48
CA LYS A 69 17.92 12.55 1.66
C LYS A 69 18.16 12.11 0.21
N ILE A 70 17.39 12.65 -0.72
CA ILE A 70 17.60 12.43 -2.15
C ILE A 70 18.91 13.13 -2.53
N VAL A 71 19.85 12.35 -3.07
CA VAL A 71 21.10 12.86 -3.64
C VAL A 71 21.00 12.65 -5.15
N PRO A 72 21.07 13.71 -5.97
CA PRO A 72 21.11 13.56 -7.42
C PRO A 72 22.28 12.67 -7.83
N PHE A 73 22.04 11.71 -8.72
CA PHE A 73 23.11 10.96 -9.33
C PHE A 73 23.81 11.85 -10.37
N THR A 74 25.04 12.26 -10.09
CA THR A 74 25.90 12.97 -11.04
C THR A 74 26.86 11.96 -11.67
N THR A 75 26.82 11.83 -12.99
CA THR A 75 27.86 11.16 -13.77
C THR A 75 28.98 12.17 -14.02
N ASP A 76 30.19 11.88 -13.55
CA ASP A 76 31.42 12.58 -13.96
C ASP A 76 31.78 12.26 -15.42
#